data_AF-A0A4Q5KMB0-F1
#
_entry.id   AF-A0A4Q5KMB0-F1
#
_cell.length_a   1.000
_cell.length_b   1.000
_cell.length_c   1.000
_cell.angle_alpha   90.00
_cell.angle_beta   90.00
_cell.angle_gamma   90.00
#
_symmetry.space_group_name_H-M   'P 1'
#
loop_
_entity.id
_entity.type
_entity.pdbx_description
1 polymer ?
#
loop_
_entity_poly.entity_id
_entity_poly.type
_entity_poly.pdbx_seq_one_letter_code
_entity_poly.pdbx_strand_id
1 'polypeptide(L)'
;MKDTIKINGLEKALDKIQKNSKVRTLSCEDVFKKLEALQKELNIRLFKKDQVGLQVRITVYTKVASCYQGMPQATFVTLEKGRTVWKLVDVERSNGIPANAEVLNISKFQAQVMAKITSDLSRMYVEIED
;
A
#
# COMPACT_ATOMS: atom_id res chain seq x y z
N MET A 1 11.91 17.44 -8.36
CA MET A 1 12.19 16.82 -7.04
C MET A 1 11.14 15.76 -6.80
N LYS A 2 11.53 14.49 -6.56
CA LYS A 2 10.58 13.46 -6.12
C LYS A 2 10.16 13.82 -4.70
N ASP A 3 8.87 14.03 -4.45
CA ASP A 3 8.34 14.05 -3.09
C ASP A 3 8.57 12.66 -2.48
N THR A 4 9.69 12.48 -1.78
CA THR A 4 9.97 11.24 -1.07
C THR A 4 8.90 11.07 -0.02
N ILE A 5 8.09 10.01 -0.14
CA ILE A 5 7.05 9.71 0.82
C ILE A 5 7.72 9.51 2.19
N LYS A 6 7.33 10.31 3.19
CA LYS A 6 7.80 10.19 4.58
C LYS A 6 6.68 9.65 5.46
N ILE A 7 7.01 8.67 6.29
CA ILE A 7 6.10 8.09 7.28
C ILE A 7 6.76 8.26 8.65
N ASN A 8 6.17 9.12 9.48
CA ASN A 8 6.68 9.39 10.82
C ASN A 8 6.57 8.14 11.69
N GLY A 9 7.64 7.81 12.41
CA GLY A 9 7.67 6.70 13.37
C GLY A 9 7.82 5.29 12.78
N LEU A 10 7.92 5.15 11.44
CA LEU A 10 8.03 3.84 10.78
C LEU A 10 9.26 3.06 11.23
N GLU A 11 10.44 3.70 11.24
CA GLU A 11 11.71 3.06 11.62
C GLU A 11 11.65 2.49 13.04
N LYS A 12 11.25 3.33 14.01
CA LYS A 12 11.10 2.89 15.41
C LYS A 12 10.09 1.76 15.58
N ALA A 13 8.98 1.79 14.82
CA ALA A 13 7.95 0.76 14.90
C ALA A 13 8.42 -0.57 14.31
N LEU A 14 9.10 -0.52 13.14
CA LEU A 14 9.73 -1.69 12.53
C LEU A 14 10.79 -2.28 13.44
N ASP A 15 11.69 -1.48 13.98
CA ASP A 15 12.74 -1.94 14.89
C ASP A 15 12.14 -2.62 16.12
N LYS A 16 11.12 -2.02 16.75
CA LYS A 16 10.47 -2.59 17.94
C LYS A 16 9.87 -3.97 17.65
N ILE A 17 9.17 -4.12 16.54
CA ILE A 17 8.47 -5.34 16.15
C ILE A 17 9.43 -6.42 15.61
N GLN A 18 10.57 -6.00 15.05
CA GLN A 18 11.53 -6.88 14.39
C GLN A 18 12.77 -7.18 15.22
N LYS A 19 12.97 -6.52 16.38
CA LYS A 19 14.17 -6.62 17.24
C LYS A 19 14.63 -8.06 17.54
N ASN A 20 13.68 -8.99 17.70
CA ASN A 20 13.95 -10.39 18.02
C ASN A 20 13.63 -11.34 16.84
N SER A 21 13.48 -10.79 15.63
CA SER A 21 13.16 -11.58 14.43
C SER A 21 14.34 -12.44 13.99
N LYS A 22 14.14 -13.75 13.89
CA LYS A 22 15.08 -14.66 13.21
C LYS A 22 14.81 -14.80 11.70
N VAL A 23 13.73 -14.18 11.20
CA VAL A 23 13.30 -14.23 9.79
C VAL A 23 13.44 -12.87 9.13
N ARG A 24 13.40 -12.85 7.78
CA ARG A 24 13.52 -11.64 6.94
C ARG A 24 12.66 -10.50 7.48
N THR A 25 13.32 -9.36 7.67
CA THR A 25 12.75 -8.12 8.19
C THR A 25 12.37 -7.20 7.04
N LEU A 26 11.34 -6.38 7.26
CA LEU A 26 10.92 -5.32 6.37
C LEU A 26 11.75 -4.08 6.66
N SER A 27 12.45 -3.53 5.65
CA SER A 27 13.18 -2.27 5.78
C SER A 27 12.27 -1.08 5.47
N CYS A 28 12.62 0.11 5.99
CA CYS A 28 11.91 1.34 5.62
C CYS A 28 11.93 1.58 4.10
N GLU A 29 13.07 1.30 3.45
CA GLU A 29 13.22 1.45 2.00
C GLU A 29 12.25 0.56 1.20
N ASP A 30 12.05 -0.69 1.64
CA ASP A 30 11.11 -1.61 0.99
C ASP A 30 9.67 -1.12 1.13
N VAL A 31 9.32 -0.58 2.30
CA VAL A 31 8.01 0.05 2.53
C VAL A 31 7.83 1.23 1.57
N PHE A 32 8.82 2.12 1.48
CA PHE A 32 8.74 3.29 0.60
C PHE A 32 8.65 2.91 -0.87
N LYS A 33 9.47 1.96 -1.36
CA LYS A 33 9.43 1.48 -2.75
C LYS A 33 8.05 0.91 -3.10
N LYS A 34 7.48 0.08 -2.22
CA LYS A 34 6.15 -0.52 -2.44
C LYS A 34 5.05 0.52 -2.39
N LEU A 35 5.14 1.47 -1.46
CA LEU A 35 4.18 2.55 -1.33
C LEU A 35 4.22 3.50 -2.54
N GLU A 36 5.41 3.80 -3.08
CA GLU A 36 5.55 4.59 -4.31
C GLU A 36 4.90 3.88 -5.51
N ALA A 37 5.12 2.57 -5.66
CA ALA A 37 4.50 1.78 -6.71
C ALA A 37 2.97 1.79 -6.58
N LEU A 38 2.45 1.57 -5.36
CA LEU A 38 1.02 1.63 -5.10
C LEU A 38 0.44 3.03 -5.34
N GLN A 39 1.16 4.09 -4.94
CA GLN A 39 0.71 5.47 -5.16
C GLN A 39 0.57 5.80 -6.64
N LYS A 40 1.43 5.25 -7.51
CA LYS A 40 1.28 5.36 -8.97
C LYS A 40 0.00 4.69 -9.45
N GLU A 41 -0.26 3.45 -9.03
CA GLU A 41 -1.49 2.73 -9.36
C GLU A 41 -2.75 3.47 -8.87
N LEU A 42 -2.73 3.99 -7.64
CA LEU A 42 -3.84 4.78 -7.09
C LEU A 42 -4.06 6.08 -7.88
N ASN A 43 -2.99 6.73 -8.36
CA ASN A 43 -3.11 7.93 -9.20
C ASN A 43 -3.69 7.63 -10.57
N ILE A 44 -3.56 6.40 -11.08
CA ILE A 44 -4.24 5.96 -12.30
C ILE A 44 -5.72 5.74 -12.00
N ARG A 45 -6.06 5.02 -10.92
CA ARG A 45 -7.43 4.55 -10.67
C ARG A 45 -8.34 5.50 -9.89
N LEU A 46 -7.79 6.48 -9.19
CA LEU A 46 -8.54 7.43 -8.36
C LEU A 46 -8.03 8.86 -8.53
N PHE A 47 -8.89 9.85 -8.29
CA PHE A 47 -8.45 11.24 -8.15
C PHE A 47 -7.78 11.42 -6.80
N LYS A 48 -6.77 12.31 -6.72
CA LYS A 48 -6.00 12.55 -5.48
C LYS A 48 -6.89 12.91 -4.28
N LYS A 49 -7.97 13.68 -4.51
CA LYS A 49 -8.94 14.07 -3.48
C LYS A 49 -9.70 12.88 -2.88
N ASP A 50 -9.95 11.86 -3.70
CA ASP A 50 -10.74 10.67 -3.35
C ASP A 50 -9.87 9.57 -2.74
N GLN A 51 -8.55 9.76 -2.67
CA GLN A 51 -7.64 8.80 -2.05
C GLN A 51 -7.56 8.97 -0.52
N VAL A 52 -8.09 10.07 0.04
CA VAL A 52 -8.03 10.35 1.48
C VAL A 52 -8.84 9.31 2.26
N GLY A 53 -8.23 8.71 3.28
CA GLY A 53 -8.82 7.63 4.08
C GLY A 53 -8.62 6.24 3.51
N LEU A 54 -7.90 6.07 2.39
CA LEU A 54 -7.49 4.75 1.93
C LEU A 54 -6.57 4.10 2.96
N GLN A 55 -6.91 2.88 3.35
CA GLN A 55 -6.11 2.07 4.24
C GLN A 55 -5.41 1.00 3.43
N VAL A 56 -4.10 0.92 3.60
CA VAL A 56 -3.22 0.05 2.84
C VAL A 56 -2.39 -0.76 3.80
N ARG A 57 -2.26 -2.05 3.52
CA ARG A 57 -1.35 -2.96 4.20
C ARG A 57 -0.20 -3.32 3.27
N ILE A 58 1.02 -3.01 3.70
CA ILE A 58 2.26 -3.33 2.98
C ILE A 58 2.95 -4.50 3.66
N THR A 59 3.41 -5.46 2.87
CA THR A 59 4.16 -6.63 3.34
C THR A 59 5.30 -6.92 2.37
N VAL A 60 6.39 -7.53 2.83
CA VAL A 60 7.38 -8.10 1.92
C VAL A 60 7.02 -9.54 1.60
N TYR A 61 6.93 -9.83 0.30
CA TYR A 61 6.84 -11.18 -0.22
C TYR A 61 8.02 -12.01 0.28
N THR A 62 7.75 -12.93 1.20
CA THR A 62 8.67 -14.01 1.52
C THR A 62 8.34 -15.17 0.61
N LYS A 63 9.24 -15.50 -0.33
CA LYS A 63 9.14 -16.73 -1.11
C LYS A 63 9.19 -17.88 -0.12
N VAL A 64 8.04 -18.52 0.10
CA VAL A 64 7.93 -19.68 0.97
C VAL A 64 8.51 -20.87 0.21
N ALA A 65 9.43 -21.62 0.83
CA ALA A 65 9.90 -22.86 0.22
C ALA A 65 8.73 -23.83 0.07
N SER A 66 8.67 -24.59 -1.02
CA SER A 66 7.57 -25.53 -1.30
C SER A 66 7.37 -26.59 -0.21
N CYS A 67 8.39 -26.85 0.61
CA CYS A 67 8.36 -27.77 1.74
C CYS A 67 7.86 -27.18 3.07
N TYR A 68 7.57 -25.87 3.12
CA TYR A 68 7.12 -25.23 4.36
C TYR A 68 5.67 -25.64 4.67
N GLN A 69 5.48 -26.41 5.74
CA GLN A 69 4.15 -26.80 6.22
C GLN A 69 3.67 -25.79 7.27
N GLY A 70 3.04 -24.70 6.81
CA GLY A 70 2.47 -23.67 7.67
C GLY A 70 2.28 -22.33 6.97
N MET A 71 1.56 -21.40 7.60
CA MET A 71 1.45 -20.03 7.13
C MET A 71 2.67 -19.24 7.63
N PRO A 72 3.45 -18.60 6.74
CA PRO A 72 4.66 -17.89 7.16
C PRO A 72 4.29 -16.69 8.04
N GLN A 73 5.14 -16.41 9.02
CA GLN A 73 5.04 -15.18 9.80
C GLN A 73 5.67 -14.03 9.02
N ALA A 74 4.91 -12.95 8.81
CA ALA A 74 5.35 -11.76 8.09
C ALA A 74 5.17 -10.50 8.94
N THR A 75 5.91 -9.45 8.60
CA THR A 75 5.68 -8.10 9.12
C THR A 75 4.69 -7.37 8.21
N PHE A 76 3.63 -6.83 8.80
CA PHE A 76 2.62 -6.05 8.14
C PHE A 76 2.71 -4.60 8.61
N VAL A 77 2.70 -3.66 7.66
CA VAL A 77 2.66 -2.23 7.95
C VAL A 77 1.35 -1.70 7.41
N THR A 78 0.49 -1.23 8.31
CA THR A 78 -0.79 -0.63 7.95
C THR A 78 -0.63 0.88 7.92
N LEU A 79 -0.98 1.47 6.78
CA LEU A 79 -0.88 2.89 6.50
C LEU A 79 -2.24 3.44 6.10
N GLU A 80 -2.48 4.70 6.45
CA GLU A 80 -3.67 5.43 5.99
C GLU A 80 -3.24 6.65 5.19
N LYS A 81 -3.91 6.88 4.04
CA LYS A 81 -3.69 8.06 3.23
C LYS A 81 -4.35 9.28 3.87
N GLY A 82 -3.54 10.20 4.39
CA GLY A 82 -3.99 11.56 4.73
C GLY A 82 -4.06 12.47 3.51
N ARG A 83 -4.51 13.72 3.71
CA ARG A 83 -4.58 14.74 2.65
C ARG A 83 -3.23 14.97 1.96
N THR A 84 -2.18 15.13 2.75
CA THR A 84 -0.81 15.42 2.27
C THR A 84 0.12 14.23 2.45
N VAL A 85 0.11 13.60 3.62
CA VAL A 85 1.07 12.56 4.01
C VAL A 85 0.39 11.20 4.25
N TRP A 86 1.17 10.13 4.21
CA TRP A 86 0.77 8.82 4.69
C TRP A 86 0.99 8.73 6.19
N LYS A 87 0.01 8.20 6.91
CA LYS A 87 0.05 8.03 8.36
C LYS A 87 0.29 6.57 8.69
N LEU A 88 1.19 6.31 9.63
CA LEU A 88 1.36 4.98 10.21
C LEU A 88 0.18 4.70 11.14
N VAL A 89 -0.55 3.62 10.86
CA VAL A 89 -1.66 3.17 11.71
C VAL A 89 -1.15 2.09 12.65
N ASP A 90 -0.49 1.07 12.09
CA ASP A 90 -0.02 -0.06 12.86
C ASP A 90 1.16 -0.77 12.18
N VAL A 91 1.97 -1.45 12.99
CA VAL A 91 3.01 -2.38 12.55
C VAL A 91 2.88 -3.64 13.39
N GLU A 92 2.54 -4.73 12.74
CA GLU A 92 2.30 -6.01 13.42
C GLU A 92 3.09 -7.14 12.76
N ARG A 93 3.23 -8.23 13.51
CA ARG A 93 3.71 -9.50 12.98
C ARG A 93 2.68 -10.57 13.18
N SER A 94 2.21 -11.11 12.07
CA SER A 94 1.15 -12.10 12.07
C SER A 94 1.46 -13.21 11.06
N ASN A 95 0.70 -14.30 11.13
CA ASN A 95 0.73 -15.33 10.11
C ASN A 95 -0.13 -14.85 8.95
N GLY A 96 0.42 -14.84 7.74
CA GLY A 96 -0.33 -14.43 6.56
C GLY A 96 0.42 -14.74 5.28
N ILE A 97 -0.32 -14.88 4.18
CA ILE A 97 0.30 -14.93 2.86
C ILE A 97 0.75 -13.50 2.52
N PRO A 98 2.06 -13.26 2.34
CA PRO A 98 2.52 -11.91 2.08
C PRO A 98 2.10 -11.47 0.68
N ALA A 99 1.10 -10.59 0.62
CA ALA A 99 0.76 -9.83 -0.59
C ALA A 99 1.60 -8.56 -0.63
N ASN A 100 2.16 -8.21 -1.80
CA ASN A 100 3.08 -7.06 -1.93
C ASN A 100 2.50 -5.75 -1.38
N ALA A 101 1.22 -5.48 -1.66
CA ALA A 101 0.43 -4.42 -1.05
C ALA A 101 -1.05 -4.76 -1.21
N GLU A 102 -1.86 -4.45 -0.21
CA GLU A 102 -3.30 -4.68 -0.20
C GLU A 102 -4.03 -3.41 0.23
N VAL A 103 -5.15 -3.08 -0.42
CA VAL A 103 -6.02 -1.98 -0.01
C VAL A 103 -7.16 -2.56 0.81
N LEU A 104 -7.17 -2.28 2.11
CA LEU A 104 -8.07 -2.92 3.08
C LEU A 104 -9.52 -2.47 2.95
N ASN A 105 -9.76 -1.27 2.42
CA ASN A 105 -11.08 -0.64 2.40
C ASN A 105 -11.53 -0.21 0.99
N ILE A 106 -11.05 -0.89 -0.07
CA ILE A 106 -11.33 -0.54 -1.47
C ILE A 106 -12.83 -0.49 -1.79
N SER A 107 -13.66 -1.32 -1.13
CA SER A 107 -15.11 -1.34 -1.30
C SER A 107 -15.75 0.03 -1.02
N LYS A 108 -15.20 0.81 -0.08
CA LYS A 108 -15.67 2.17 0.25
C LYS A 108 -15.39 3.18 -0.86
N PHE A 109 -14.51 2.85 -1.81
CA PHE A 109 -14.06 3.72 -2.88
C PHE A 109 -14.56 3.29 -4.27
N GLN A 110 -15.41 2.26 -4.37
CA GLN A 110 -15.89 1.72 -5.65
C GLN A 110 -16.56 2.78 -6.52
N ALA A 111 -17.42 3.62 -5.93
CA ALA A 111 -18.11 4.68 -6.65
C ALA A 111 -17.13 5.70 -7.26
N GLN A 112 -16.07 6.05 -6.53
CA GLN A 112 -15.05 7.00 -6.95
C GLN A 112 -14.14 6.40 -8.04
N VAL A 113 -13.83 5.10 -7.96
CA VAL A 113 -13.12 4.39 -9.02
C VAL A 113 -13.95 4.41 -10.31
N MET A 114 -15.24 4.05 -10.22
CA MET A 114 -16.14 4.05 -11.38
C MET A 114 -16.29 5.45 -11.97
N ALA A 115 -16.46 6.48 -11.14
CA ALA A 115 -16.58 7.86 -11.59
C ALA A 115 -15.34 8.31 -12.39
N LYS A 116 -14.14 7.90 -11.97
CA LYS A 116 -12.92 8.21 -12.71
C LYS A 116 -12.85 7.47 -14.04
N ILE A 117 -13.14 6.17 -14.05
CA ILE A 117 -13.16 5.37 -15.28
C ILE A 117 -14.14 5.98 -16.29
N THR A 118 -15.35 6.34 -15.86
CA THR A 118 -16.34 6.99 -16.72
C THR A 118 -15.84 8.33 -17.25
N SER A 119 -15.24 9.17 -16.40
CA SER A 119 -14.66 10.46 -16.83
C SER A 119 -13.55 10.29 -17.86
N ASP A 120 -12.66 9.32 -17.68
CA ASP A 120 -11.56 9.05 -18.60
C ASP A 120 -12.08 8.50 -19.95
N LEU A 121 -13.09 7.63 -19.92
CA LEU A 121 -13.77 7.13 -21.12
C LEU A 121 -14.48 8.25 -21.89
N SER A 122 -15.27 9.08 -21.20
CA SER A 122 -15.99 10.19 -21.83
C SER A 122 -15.03 11.18 -22.51
N ARG A 123 -13.85 11.41 -21.92
CA ARG A 123 -12.83 12.26 -22.54
C ARG A 123 -12.27 11.65 -23.83
N MET A 124 -11.98 10.36 -23.84
CA MET A 124 -11.48 9.68 -25.05
C MET A 124 -12.51 9.71 -26.18
N TYR A 125 -13.81 9.58 -25.88
CA TYR A 125 -14.86 9.68 -26.89
C TYR A 125 -14.91 11.06 -27.55
N VAL A 126 -14.75 12.14 -26.77
CA VAL A 126 -14.71 13.51 -27.32
C VAL A 126 -13.46 13.73 -28.19
N GLU A 127 -12.31 13.19 -27.81
CA GLU A 127 -11.06 13.28 -28.58
C GLU A 127 -11.07 12.46 -29.89
N ILE A 128 -12.07 11.60 -30.13
CA ILE A 128 -12.25 10.82 -31.39
C ILE A 128 -13.16 11.54 -32.39
N GLU A 129 -14.05 12.42 -31.91
CA GLU A 129 -15.01 13.14 -32.75
C GLU A 129 -14.48 14.47 -33.30
N ASP A 130 -13.35 14.97 -32.77
CA ASP A 130 -12.55 16.10 -33.30
C ASP A 130 -11.46 15.63 -34.30
#